data_AF-A0A9E1UBU6-F1
#
_entry.id   AF-A0A9E1UBU6-F1
#
_cell.length_a   1.000
_cell.length_b   1.000
_cell.length_c   1.000
_cell.angle_alpha   90.00
_cell.angle_beta   90.00
_cell.angle_gamma   90.00
#
_symmetry.space_group_name_H-M   'P 1'
#
loop_
_entity.id
_entity.type
_entity.pdbx_description
1 polymer ?
#
loop_
_entity_poly.entity_id
_entity_poly.type
_entity_poly.pdbx_seq_one_letter_code
_entity_poly.pdbx_strand_id
1 'polypeptide(L)'
;DDYHYHKKPSCMIEMMLNKDQNPILGWGFDGYPIYGDQSPDGTPIGSLGVCNHIGDETFGYRYHTSNAPPYIIMCLVGETDSEKLDSVRVQPLQERTSGQPITVNNLSFITDGNKRTLSYSFGNSEYFISYTSLEDDCYSFESKTVEDGGSLKKGIYCR
;
A
#
# COMPACT_ATOMS: atom_id res chain seq x y z
N ASP A 1 12.32 6.99 4.05
CA ASP A 1 11.95 5.57 4.18
C ASP A 1 10.49 5.45 3.79
N ASP A 2 10.21 5.01 2.56
CA ASP A 2 8.85 4.82 2.05
C ASP A 2 8.45 3.36 2.33
N TYR A 3 7.98 3.10 3.55
CA TYR A 3 7.35 1.82 3.85
C TYR A 3 6.07 1.71 3.01
N HIS A 4 6.13 0.95 1.92
CA HIS A 4 4.95 0.55 1.16
C HIS A 4 4.69 -0.94 1.37
N TYR A 5 3.41 -1.30 1.48
CA TYR A 5 2.97 -2.68 1.44
C TYR A 5 1.81 -2.80 0.46
N HIS A 6 1.70 -3.96 -0.17
CA HIS A 6 0.58 -4.25 -1.05
C HIS A 6 -0.49 -5.01 -0.25
N LYS A 7 -1.74 -4.57 -0.36
CA LYS A 7 -2.91 -5.31 0.12
C LYS A 7 -3.48 -6.11 -1.04
N LYS A 8 -4.09 -7.26 -0.74
CA LYS A 8 -4.92 -8.00 -1.70
C LYS A 8 -5.96 -7.06 -2.35
N PRO A 9 -6.08 -7.03 -3.69
CA PRO A 9 -6.97 -6.11 -4.42
C PRO A 9 -8.43 -6.61 -4.40
N SER A 10 -9.02 -6.78 -3.22
CA SER A 10 -10.33 -7.42 -3.05
C SER A 10 -11.45 -6.77 -3.88
N CYS A 11 -11.53 -5.43 -3.88
CA CYS A 11 -12.55 -4.72 -4.65
C CYS A 11 -12.40 -4.92 -6.16
N MET A 12 -11.17 -5.02 -6.68
CA MET A 12 -10.93 -5.31 -8.09
C MET A 12 -11.43 -6.72 -8.43
N ILE A 13 -11.10 -7.71 -7.60
CA ILE A 13 -11.52 -9.11 -7.78
C ILE A 13 -13.05 -9.20 -7.77
N GLU A 14 -13.73 -8.51 -6.85
CA GLU A 14 -15.20 -8.49 -6.76
C GLU A 14 -15.87 -7.96 -8.04
N MET A 15 -15.19 -7.08 -8.77
CA MET A 15 -15.70 -6.51 -10.03
C MET A 15 -15.39 -7.38 -11.26
N MET A 16 -14.59 -8.44 -11.14
CA MET A 16 -14.27 -9.33 -12.27
C MET A 16 -15.47 -10.21 -12.60
N LEU A 17 -15.92 -10.19 -13.87
CA LEU A 17 -17.03 -11.02 -14.35
C LEU A 17 -16.76 -12.53 -14.18
N ASN A 18 -15.49 -12.93 -14.20
CA ASN A 18 -15.04 -14.30 -14.04
C ASN A 18 -14.42 -14.58 -12.66
N LYS A 19 -14.68 -13.76 -11.63
CA LYS A 19 -14.09 -13.92 -10.29
C LYS A 19 -14.25 -15.33 -9.70
N ASP A 20 -15.35 -16.01 -10.01
CA ASP A 20 -15.67 -17.35 -9.50
C ASP A 20 -14.96 -18.47 -10.28
N GLN A 21 -14.17 -18.13 -11.31
CA GLN A 21 -13.38 -19.06 -12.12
C GLN A 21 -11.89 -19.06 -11.74
N ASN A 22 -11.53 -18.47 -10.58
CA ASN A 22 -10.15 -18.31 -10.12
C ASN A 22 -9.22 -17.73 -11.20
N PRO A 23 -9.54 -16.53 -11.73
CA PRO A 23 -8.80 -15.96 -12.84
C PRO A 23 -7.41 -15.52 -12.41
N ILE A 24 -6.52 -15.38 -13.41
CA ILE A 24 -5.26 -14.67 -13.23
C ILE A 24 -5.58 -13.20 -12.93
N LEU A 25 -5.08 -12.72 -11.80
CA LEU A 25 -5.23 -11.34 -11.33
C LEU A 25 -4.18 -10.41 -11.94
N GLY A 26 -3.05 -10.96 -12.36
CA GLY A 26 -1.95 -10.23 -12.97
C GLY A 26 -0.77 -11.14 -13.25
N TRP A 27 0.32 -10.55 -13.72
CA TRP A 27 1.57 -11.25 -14.02
C TRP A 27 2.73 -10.54 -13.32
N GLY A 28 3.61 -11.32 -12.70
CA GLY A 28 4.89 -10.82 -12.24
C GLY A 28 5.76 -10.39 -13.43
N PHE A 29 6.69 -9.45 -13.20
CA PHE A 29 7.66 -9.06 -14.24
C PHE A 29 8.60 -10.20 -14.65
N ASP A 30 8.67 -11.25 -13.83
CA ASP A 30 9.36 -12.50 -14.12
C ASP A 30 8.51 -13.51 -14.92
N GLY A 31 7.31 -13.12 -15.32
CA GLY A 31 6.45 -13.88 -16.22
C GLY A 31 5.58 -14.94 -15.54
N TYR A 32 5.58 -15.05 -14.20
CA TYR A 32 4.68 -15.97 -13.51
C TYR A 32 3.32 -15.35 -13.21
N PRO A 33 2.21 -16.11 -13.34
CA PRO A 33 0.87 -15.60 -13.09
C PRO A 33 0.61 -15.40 -11.59
N ILE A 34 -0.25 -14.44 -11.26
CA ILE A 34 -0.71 -14.15 -9.91
C ILE A 34 -2.18 -14.55 -9.81
N TYR A 35 -2.51 -15.46 -8.90
CA TYR A 35 -3.86 -15.94 -8.61
C TYR A 35 -4.39 -15.40 -7.28
N GLY A 36 -5.69 -15.64 -7.04
CA GLY A 36 -6.32 -15.44 -5.74
C GLY A 36 -5.86 -16.46 -4.68
N ASP A 37 -6.66 -16.64 -3.63
CA ASP A 37 -6.32 -17.52 -2.48
C ASP A 37 -6.55 -19.02 -2.79
N GLN A 38 -6.92 -19.38 -4.01
CA GLN A 38 -7.20 -20.76 -4.44
C GLN A 38 -6.30 -21.14 -5.61
N SER A 39 -6.11 -22.44 -5.81
CA SER A 39 -5.46 -23.00 -7.00
C SER A 39 -6.22 -22.62 -8.27
N PRO A 40 -5.61 -22.74 -9.46
CA PRO A 40 -6.29 -22.44 -10.72
C PRO A 40 -7.59 -23.23 -10.96
N ASP A 41 -7.70 -24.42 -10.36
CA ASP A 41 -8.90 -25.28 -10.41
C ASP A 41 -9.89 -25.04 -9.25
N GLY A 42 -9.61 -24.07 -8.38
CA GLY A 42 -10.42 -23.75 -7.20
C GLY A 42 -10.18 -24.62 -5.97
N THR A 43 -9.23 -25.55 -6.02
CA THR A 43 -8.85 -26.31 -4.83
C THR A 43 -8.13 -25.42 -3.81
N PRO A 44 -8.22 -25.73 -2.50
CA PRO A 44 -7.44 -25.04 -1.49
C PRO A 44 -5.93 -25.16 -1.78
N ILE A 45 -5.21 -24.07 -1.59
CA ILE A 45 -3.75 -24.06 -1.71
C ILE A 45 -3.08 -24.54 -0.42
N GLY A 46 -1.86 -25.08 -0.57
CA GLY A 46 -0.99 -25.45 0.53
C GLY A 46 -0.27 -24.25 1.16
N SER A 47 0.85 -24.51 1.84
CA SER A 47 1.70 -23.46 2.40
C SER A 47 2.35 -22.64 1.30
N LEU A 48 2.30 -21.32 1.43
CA LEU A 48 2.95 -20.39 0.52
C LEU A 48 4.43 -20.22 0.87
N GLY A 49 5.28 -20.13 -0.15
CA GLY A 49 6.67 -19.74 0.01
C GLY A 49 6.83 -18.26 0.37
N VAL A 50 8.07 -17.81 0.64
CA VAL A 50 8.38 -16.45 1.13
C VAL A 50 7.91 -15.32 0.21
N CYS A 51 7.83 -15.59 -1.10
CA CYS A 51 7.34 -14.64 -2.10
C CYS A 51 5.83 -14.78 -2.38
N ASN A 52 5.07 -15.46 -1.52
CA ASN A 52 3.68 -15.83 -1.75
C ASN A 52 3.48 -16.68 -3.03
N HIS A 53 4.29 -17.74 -3.18
CA HIS A 53 4.28 -18.60 -4.37
C HIS A 53 3.95 -20.06 -4.07
N ILE A 54 3.56 -20.79 -5.11
CA ILE A 54 3.49 -22.26 -5.17
C ILE A 54 4.06 -22.71 -6.51
N GLY A 55 4.80 -23.82 -6.49
CA GLY A 55 5.18 -24.56 -7.69
C GLY A 55 4.79 -26.02 -7.55
N ASP A 56 4.15 -26.56 -8.58
CA ASP A 56 3.82 -27.99 -8.70
C ASP A 56 3.83 -28.42 -10.17
N GLU A 57 3.76 -29.73 -10.43
CA GLU A 57 3.82 -30.28 -11.79
C GLU A 57 2.56 -30.03 -12.62
N THR A 58 1.43 -29.71 -11.99
CA THR A 58 0.12 -29.60 -12.66
C THR A 58 -0.11 -28.20 -13.19
N PHE A 59 0.16 -27.19 -12.37
CA PHE A 59 -0.10 -25.79 -12.66
C PHE A 59 1.19 -24.96 -12.81
N GLY A 60 2.35 -25.58 -12.60
CA GLY A 60 3.63 -24.89 -12.65
C GLY A 60 3.81 -23.89 -11.50
N TYR A 61 4.78 -22.99 -11.68
CA TYR A 61 5.09 -21.96 -10.71
C TYR A 61 4.16 -20.75 -10.88
N ARG A 62 3.65 -20.23 -9.75
CA ARG A 62 2.69 -19.13 -9.71
C ARG A 62 2.71 -18.43 -8.37
N TYR A 63 2.28 -17.18 -8.36
CA TYR A 63 2.05 -16.41 -7.14
C TYR A 63 0.58 -16.45 -6.75
N HIS A 64 0.32 -16.21 -5.46
CA HIS A 64 -1.02 -16.18 -4.90
C HIS A 64 -1.19 -14.97 -3.98
N THR A 65 -2.42 -14.46 -3.89
CA THR A 65 -2.82 -13.61 -2.76
C THR A 65 -2.99 -14.44 -1.49
N SER A 66 -3.03 -13.79 -0.34
CA SER A 66 -3.28 -14.43 0.94
C SER A 66 -3.93 -13.49 1.95
N ASN A 67 -4.51 -14.06 3.00
CA ASN A 67 -5.15 -13.30 4.09
C ASN A 67 -4.17 -12.89 5.20
N ALA A 68 -2.89 -13.25 5.07
CA ALA A 68 -1.81 -12.89 5.98
C ALA A 68 -0.67 -12.20 5.22
N PRO A 69 0.16 -11.35 5.86
CA PRO A 69 1.32 -10.77 5.21
C PRO A 69 2.19 -11.83 4.52
N PRO A 70 2.68 -11.59 3.29
CA PRO A 70 2.66 -10.30 2.58
C PRO A 70 1.39 -10.00 1.74
N TYR A 71 0.30 -10.75 1.89
CA TYR A 71 -1.02 -10.60 1.23
C TYR A 71 -1.07 -10.75 -0.30
N ILE A 72 0.02 -10.47 -0.99
CA ILE A 72 0.24 -10.67 -2.43
C ILE A 72 1.75 -10.87 -2.67
N ILE A 73 2.20 -11.03 -3.91
CA ILE A 73 3.61 -11.17 -4.26
C ILE A 73 4.47 -10.05 -3.63
N MET A 74 5.58 -10.45 -2.99
CA MET A 74 6.56 -9.53 -2.37
C MET A 74 7.93 -9.58 -3.06
N CYS A 75 8.23 -10.65 -3.79
CA CYS A 75 9.48 -10.81 -4.53
C CYS A 75 9.25 -11.58 -5.83
N LEU A 76 10.10 -11.32 -6.81
CA LEU A 76 10.17 -12.05 -8.08
C LEU A 76 11.27 -13.10 -7.95
N VAL A 77 11.04 -14.32 -8.42
CA VAL A 77 12.02 -15.42 -8.36
C VAL A 77 12.54 -15.85 -9.72
N GLY A 78 11.84 -15.49 -10.79
CA GLY A 78 12.27 -15.80 -12.15
C GLY A 78 13.24 -14.75 -12.70
N GLU A 79 13.60 -14.93 -13.96
CA GLU A 79 14.43 -13.96 -14.67
C GLU A 79 13.64 -12.69 -14.96
N THR A 80 14.29 -11.54 -14.79
CA THR A 80 13.67 -10.24 -15.04
C THR A 80 14.54 -9.40 -15.95
N ASP A 81 13.88 -8.55 -16.73
CA ASP A 81 14.53 -7.53 -17.54
C ASP A 81 14.73 -6.29 -16.66
N SER A 82 15.97 -6.08 -16.21
CA SER A 82 16.30 -4.99 -15.28
C SER A 82 16.05 -3.62 -15.89
N GLU A 83 16.27 -3.45 -17.21
CA GLU A 83 16.02 -2.18 -17.89
C GLU A 83 14.51 -1.83 -17.88
N LYS A 84 13.65 -2.84 -18.08
CA LYS A 84 12.20 -2.66 -17.97
C LYS A 84 11.77 -2.39 -16.53
N LEU A 85 12.33 -3.11 -15.56
CA LEU A 85 12.04 -2.87 -14.14
C LEU A 85 12.40 -1.44 -13.72
N ASP A 86 13.53 -0.92 -14.18
CA ASP A 86 13.95 0.44 -13.86
C ASP A 86 13.03 1.50 -14.48
N SER A 87 12.39 1.20 -15.63
CA SER A 87 11.42 2.11 -16.26
C SER A 87 10.07 2.23 -15.53
N VAL A 88 9.69 1.21 -14.76
CA VAL A 88 8.40 1.15 -14.03
C VAL A 88 8.56 1.41 -12.53
N ARG A 89 9.79 1.40 -12.02
CA ARG A 89 10.06 1.80 -10.64
C ARG A 89 9.66 3.26 -10.46
N VAL A 90 8.61 3.49 -9.69
CA VAL A 90 8.35 4.81 -9.13
C VAL A 90 9.58 5.16 -8.31
N GLN A 91 10.28 6.23 -8.67
CA GLN A 91 11.40 6.68 -7.86
C GLN A 91 10.91 6.87 -6.43
N PRO A 92 11.63 6.37 -5.41
CA PRO A 92 11.30 6.69 -4.05
C PRO A 92 11.18 8.21 -3.94
N LEU A 93 10.27 8.70 -3.11
CA LEU A 93 10.17 10.13 -2.87
C LEU A 93 11.58 10.63 -2.54
N GLN A 94 12.02 11.72 -3.21
CA GLN A 94 13.36 12.29 -2.99
C GLN A 94 13.66 12.30 -1.51
N GLU A 95 14.85 11.79 -1.14
CA GLU A 95 15.26 11.49 0.23
C GLU A 95 14.71 12.50 1.23
N ARG A 96 13.55 12.19 1.81
CA ARG A 96 13.15 12.81 3.06
C ARG A 96 14.06 12.16 4.09
N THR A 97 14.87 12.95 4.77
CA THR A 97 15.64 12.50 5.92
C THR A 97 14.71 11.70 6.80
N SER A 98 14.99 10.41 7.01
CA SER A 98 14.11 9.56 7.82
C SER A 98 13.87 10.26 9.15
N GLY A 99 12.59 10.51 9.45
CA GLY A 99 12.20 11.07 10.74
C GLY A 99 12.67 10.14 11.86
N GLN A 100 13.10 10.72 12.98
CA GLN A 100 13.31 9.94 14.19
C GLN A 100 11.95 9.69 14.86
N PRO A 101 11.58 8.45 15.19
CA PRO A 101 10.36 8.19 15.94
C PRO A 101 10.34 9.03 17.22
N ILE A 102 9.27 9.79 17.43
CA ILE A 102 9.05 10.56 18.65
C ILE A 102 7.91 9.94 19.46
N THR A 103 8.03 10.00 20.79
CA THR A 103 6.90 9.74 21.68
C THR A 103 6.14 11.04 21.90
N VAL A 104 4.85 11.03 21.60
CA VAL A 104 3.95 12.18 21.76
C VAL A 104 2.95 11.92 22.87
N ASN A 105 2.39 12.98 23.44
CA ASN A 105 1.31 12.90 24.41
C ASN A 105 0.01 13.43 23.80
N ASN A 106 -1.12 13.17 24.46
CA ASN A 106 -2.44 13.73 24.11
C ASN A 106 -2.84 13.53 22.63
N LEU A 107 -2.44 12.41 22.03
CA LEU A 107 -2.83 12.08 20.66
C LEU A 107 -4.35 11.99 20.57
N SER A 108 -4.94 12.80 19.71
CA SER A 108 -6.39 12.88 19.53
C SER A 108 -6.73 12.99 18.06
N PHE A 109 -7.79 12.28 17.64
CA PHE A 109 -8.33 12.35 16.30
C PHE A 109 -9.78 12.81 16.36
N ILE A 110 -10.06 13.97 15.78
CA ILE A 110 -11.37 14.62 15.80
C ILE A 110 -11.91 14.71 14.38
N THR A 111 -13.20 14.41 14.23
CA THR A 111 -13.97 14.60 13.00
C THR A 111 -15.01 15.69 13.24
N ASP A 112 -15.05 16.70 12.38
CA ASP A 112 -15.98 17.83 12.44
C ASP A 112 -16.47 18.15 11.02
N GLY A 113 -17.68 17.69 10.68
CA GLY A 113 -18.21 17.75 9.32
C GLY A 113 -17.29 17.04 8.31
N ASN A 114 -16.80 17.78 7.32
CA ASN A 114 -15.85 17.29 6.31
C ASN A 114 -14.37 17.45 6.72
N LYS A 115 -14.10 18.01 7.91
CA LYS A 115 -12.75 18.21 8.44
C LYS A 115 -12.33 17.03 9.33
N ARG A 116 -11.11 16.54 9.13
CA ARG A 116 -10.43 15.60 10.02
C ARG A 116 -9.18 16.27 10.58
N THR A 117 -8.98 16.15 11.89
CA THR A 117 -7.78 16.67 12.58
C THR A 117 -7.18 15.59 13.46
N LEU A 118 -5.90 15.29 13.25
CA LEU A 118 -5.06 14.58 14.20
C LEU A 118 -4.21 15.61 14.96
N SER A 119 -4.29 15.66 16.28
CA SER A 119 -3.51 16.57 17.13
C SER A 119 -2.72 15.80 18.18
N TYR A 120 -1.59 16.35 18.60
CA TYR A 120 -0.73 15.78 19.64
C TYR A 120 0.18 16.84 20.24
N SER A 121 0.72 16.55 21.43
CA SER A 121 1.70 17.40 22.08
C SER A 121 3.09 16.76 22.10
N PHE A 122 4.11 17.58 21.88
CA PHE A 122 5.52 17.20 21.97
C PHE A 122 6.32 18.33 22.64
N GLY A 123 7.01 18.02 23.73
CA GLY A 123 7.57 19.04 24.62
C GLY A 123 6.46 19.95 25.18
N ASN A 124 6.63 21.27 25.04
CA ASN A 124 5.67 22.29 25.47
C ASN A 124 4.81 22.84 24.33
N SER A 125 4.78 22.15 23.19
CA SER A 125 4.10 22.61 21.97
C SER A 125 3.01 21.64 21.53
N GLU A 126 1.92 22.21 21.04
CA GLU A 126 0.85 21.49 20.36
C GLU A 126 1.10 21.49 18.84
N TYR A 127 0.82 20.34 18.25
CA TYR A 127 1.01 20.01 16.84
C TYR A 127 -0.25 19.36 16.28
N PHE A 128 -0.43 19.46 14.96
CA PHE A 128 -1.57 18.87 14.28
C PHE A 128 -1.33 18.63 12.79
N ILE A 129 -2.12 17.74 12.23
CA ILE A 129 -2.35 17.59 10.80
C ILE A 129 -3.86 17.60 10.59
N SER A 130 -4.34 18.49 9.73
CA SER A 130 -5.74 18.61 9.40
C SER A 130 -5.96 18.60 7.89
N TYR A 131 -7.06 18.00 7.46
CA TYR A 131 -7.57 18.20 6.12
C TYR A 131 -9.09 18.40 6.11
N THR A 132 -9.56 19.15 5.13
CA THR A 132 -10.98 19.37 4.84
C THR A 132 -11.26 18.92 3.41
N SER A 133 -12.20 17.99 3.23
CA SER A 133 -12.65 17.59 1.89
C SER A 133 -13.34 18.76 1.18
N LEU A 134 -12.95 19.00 -0.08
CA LEU A 134 -13.55 19.99 -0.97
C LEU A 134 -14.36 19.27 -2.07
N GLU A 135 -14.77 20.01 -3.10
CA GLU A 135 -15.34 19.46 -4.33
C GLU A 135 -14.23 18.87 -5.23
N ASP A 136 -14.62 18.16 -6.31
CA ASP A 136 -13.71 17.60 -7.33
C ASP A 136 -12.56 16.73 -6.80
N ASP A 137 -12.81 15.95 -5.74
CA ASP A 137 -11.80 15.12 -5.05
C ASP A 137 -10.53 15.92 -4.64
N CYS A 138 -10.72 17.20 -4.32
CA CYS A 138 -9.69 18.06 -3.76
C CYS A 138 -9.79 18.13 -2.22
N TYR A 139 -8.67 18.42 -1.58
CA TYR A 139 -8.54 18.49 -0.13
C TYR A 139 -7.68 19.68 0.27
N SER A 140 -8.17 20.50 1.20
CA SER A 140 -7.40 21.58 1.82
C SER A 140 -6.70 21.05 3.07
N PHE A 141 -5.38 21.05 3.07
CA PHE A 141 -4.54 20.63 4.18
C PHE A 141 -3.99 21.83 4.94
N GLU A 142 -3.93 21.69 6.26
CA GLU A 142 -3.22 22.57 7.17
C GLU A 142 -2.51 21.71 8.22
N SER A 143 -1.22 21.94 8.43
CA SER A 143 -0.44 21.18 9.41
C SER A 143 0.58 22.05 10.12
N LYS A 144 0.87 21.66 11.36
CA LYS A 144 1.99 22.13 12.15
C LYS A 144 2.58 20.90 12.80
N THR A 145 3.71 20.42 12.30
CA THR A 145 4.33 19.15 12.71
C THR A 145 5.69 19.38 13.34
N VAL A 146 6.22 18.38 14.05
CA VAL A 146 7.58 18.45 14.62
C VAL A 146 8.62 18.45 13.50
N GLU A 147 8.36 17.68 12.44
CA GLU A 147 9.19 17.52 11.25
C GLU A 147 9.34 18.84 10.47
N ASP A 148 8.30 19.67 10.45
CA ASP A 148 8.32 21.00 9.83
C ASP A 148 8.89 22.09 10.76
N GLY A 149 9.52 21.70 11.87
CA GLY A 149 10.04 22.63 12.89
C GLY A 149 8.94 23.44 13.58
N GLY A 150 7.70 22.94 13.61
CA GLY A 150 6.55 23.67 14.12
C GLY A 150 6.08 24.82 13.23
N SER A 151 6.54 24.88 11.98
CA SER A 151 6.04 25.84 11.00
C SER A 151 4.66 25.44 10.50
N LEU A 152 3.76 26.41 10.32
CA LEU A 152 2.46 26.16 9.71
C LEU A 152 2.64 25.93 8.20
N LYS A 153 2.11 24.82 7.71
CA LYS A 153 2.06 24.45 6.29
C LYS A 153 0.61 24.38 5.83
N LYS A 154 0.35 24.80 4.59
CA LYS A 154 -0.97 24.77 3.95
C LYS A 154 -0.82 24.35 2.50
N GLY A 155 -1.81 23.64 1.97
CA GLY A 155 -1.83 23.25 0.56
C GLY A 155 -3.18 22.68 0.15
N ILE A 156 -3.51 22.78 -1.14
CA ILE A 156 -4.65 22.09 -1.73
C ILE A 156 -4.10 21.01 -2.65
N TYR A 157 -4.60 19.80 -2.51
CA TYR A 157 -4.20 18.64 -3.31
C TYR A 157 -5.43 17.95 -3.86
N CYS A 158 -5.42 17.63 -5.14
CA CYS A 158 -6.51 16.99 -5.86
C CYS A 158 -6.03 15.67 -6.47
N ARG A 159 -6.95 14.75 -6.71
CA ARG A 159 -6.69 13.48 -7.41
C ARG A 159 -7.30 13.45 -8.81
#